data_AF-A0A534UJE2-F1
#
_entry.id   AF-A0A534UJE2-F1
#
_cell.length_a   1.000
_cell.length_b   1.000
_cell.length_c   1.000
_cell.angle_alpha   90.00
_cell.angle_beta   90.00
_cell.angle_gamma   90.00
#
_symmetry.space_group_name_H-M   'P 1'
#
loop_
_entity.id
_entity.type
_entity.pdbx_description
1 polymer ?
#
loop_
_entity_poly.entity_id
_entity_poly.type
_entity_poly.pdbx_seq_one_letter_code
_entity_poly.pdbx_strand_id
1 'polypeptide(L)'
;MAALEPGGTYALVYRQDLVPKNLQPLTYTKLSDPRLRGKIGVNIRQYYFWDALYPKWSEEEIMRYIKTVIVPQKPRLYNGSGDGWEMLVRGEIWANPVSNTHQYFSRYQPKGVKNIAVAPDLAGVESGKPIALLKDAPHPNASKLFLHWITSDNGQEALHQHRGRANPYDETNIVGRWFKQHGAKLYEYPDEEREAKARENGVQILQLFGVPVPER
;
A
#
# COMPACT_ATOMS: atom_id res chain seq x y z
N MET A 1 -0.20 5.95 -20.91
CA MET A 1 -0.70 5.67 -19.55
C MET A 1 0.38 6.11 -18.59
N ALA A 2 0.16 7.18 -17.83
CA ALA A 2 1.14 7.61 -16.84
C ALA A 2 1.23 6.50 -15.78
N ALA A 3 2.41 5.90 -15.63
CA ALA A 3 2.72 5.14 -14.44
C ALA A 3 2.47 6.06 -13.24
N LEU A 4 1.83 5.56 -12.18
CA LEU A 4 1.77 6.29 -10.92
C LEU A 4 3.21 6.42 -10.40
N GLU A 5 3.88 7.49 -10.79
CA GLU A 5 5.19 7.98 -10.35
C GLU A 5 5.32 7.98 -8.80
N PRO A 6 6.55 7.99 -8.23
CA PRO A 6 6.97 7.28 -7.01
C PRO A 6 6.39 7.73 -5.64
N GLY A 7 5.23 8.38 -5.58
CA GLY A 7 4.69 8.97 -4.34
C GLY A 7 3.48 8.27 -3.70
N GLY A 8 2.85 7.29 -4.34
CA GLY A 8 1.67 6.62 -3.76
C GLY A 8 2.04 5.34 -3.01
N THR A 9 2.08 5.32 -1.67
CA THR A 9 2.41 4.07 -0.95
C THR A 9 1.38 2.96 -1.21
N TYR A 10 0.08 3.17 -1.08
CA TYR A 10 -0.91 2.10 -1.25
C TYR A 10 -1.83 2.30 -2.44
N ALA A 11 -1.89 1.31 -3.33
CA ALA A 11 -2.86 1.31 -4.44
C ALA A 11 -3.26 -0.12 -4.85
N LEU A 12 -4.33 -0.22 -5.64
CA LEU A 12 -4.64 -1.42 -6.40
C LEU A 12 -3.58 -1.60 -7.50
N VAL A 13 -2.92 -2.75 -7.51
CA VAL A 13 -1.98 -3.17 -8.56
C VAL A 13 -2.46 -4.44 -9.24
N TYR A 14 -2.15 -4.60 -10.52
CA TYR A 14 -2.63 -5.74 -11.30
C TYR A 14 -1.70 -6.14 -12.45
N ARG A 15 -1.81 -7.40 -12.87
CA ARG A 15 -1.04 -8.01 -13.96
C ARG A 15 -1.70 -7.75 -15.32
N GLN A 16 -1.13 -6.87 -16.14
CA GLN A 16 -1.68 -6.43 -17.43
C GLN A 16 -1.68 -7.54 -18.51
N ASP A 17 -0.88 -8.57 -18.34
CA ASP A 17 -0.81 -9.74 -19.19
C ASP A 17 -1.80 -10.84 -18.78
N LEU A 18 -2.22 -10.87 -17.51
CA LEU A 18 -3.14 -11.90 -16.99
C LEU A 18 -4.59 -11.40 -16.87
N VAL A 19 -4.80 -10.15 -16.48
CA VAL A 19 -6.15 -9.56 -16.37
C VAL A 19 -6.77 -9.44 -17.78
N PRO A 20 -8.03 -9.87 -18.00
CA PRO A 20 -8.70 -9.73 -19.29
C PRO A 20 -8.65 -8.30 -19.84
N LYS A 21 -8.39 -8.13 -21.14
CA LYS A 21 -8.23 -6.80 -21.74
C LYS A 21 -9.45 -5.90 -21.57
N ASN A 22 -10.66 -6.46 -21.60
CA ASN A 22 -11.90 -5.71 -21.36
C ASN A 22 -12.08 -5.26 -19.89
N LEU A 23 -11.29 -5.79 -18.95
CA LEU A 23 -11.24 -5.31 -17.57
C LEU A 23 -10.17 -4.26 -17.35
N GLN A 24 -9.28 -4.00 -18.32
CA GLN A 24 -8.21 -3.02 -18.18
C GLN A 24 -8.68 -1.60 -18.59
N PRO A 25 -8.19 -0.54 -17.93
CA PRO A 25 -7.48 -0.58 -16.66
C PRO A 25 -8.39 -1.14 -15.56
N LEU A 26 -7.82 -1.96 -14.67
CA LEU A 26 -8.56 -2.50 -13.55
C LEU A 26 -8.91 -1.37 -12.57
N THR A 27 -10.03 -1.50 -11.87
CA THR A 27 -10.55 -0.57 -10.87
C THR A 27 -11.17 -1.35 -9.73
N TYR A 28 -11.37 -0.73 -8.56
CA TYR A 28 -12.00 -1.37 -7.41
C TYR A 28 -13.41 -1.90 -7.74
N THR A 29 -14.20 -1.20 -8.55
CA THR A 29 -15.52 -1.68 -8.99
C THR A 29 -15.42 -2.97 -9.81
N LYS A 30 -14.42 -3.07 -10.67
CA LYS A 30 -14.19 -4.25 -11.53
C LYS A 30 -13.67 -5.47 -10.77
N LEU A 31 -13.22 -5.32 -9.52
CA LEU A 31 -12.84 -6.46 -8.67
C LEU A 31 -14.02 -7.37 -8.33
N SER A 32 -15.26 -6.99 -8.63
CA SER A 32 -16.45 -7.84 -8.53
C SER A 32 -16.62 -8.84 -9.69
N ASP A 33 -15.82 -8.72 -10.77
CA ASP A 33 -15.94 -9.62 -11.92
C ASP A 33 -15.60 -11.08 -11.53
N PRO A 34 -16.47 -12.07 -11.83
CA PRO A 34 -16.28 -13.45 -11.40
C PRO A 34 -15.03 -14.11 -12.00
N ARG A 35 -14.48 -13.57 -13.10
CA ARG A 35 -13.22 -14.07 -13.68
C ARG A 35 -12.00 -13.79 -12.80
N LEU A 36 -12.13 -12.95 -11.78
CA LEU A 36 -11.08 -12.63 -10.80
C LEU A 36 -11.14 -13.51 -9.54
N ARG A 37 -12.14 -14.40 -9.43
CA ARG A 37 -12.29 -15.32 -8.29
C ARG A 37 -11.05 -16.20 -8.14
N GLY A 38 -10.51 -16.29 -6.92
CA GLY A 38 -9.29 -17.04 -6.58
C GLY A 38 -7.98 -16.39 -7.07
N LYS A 39 -8.04 -15.21 -7.71
CA LYS A 39 -6.91 -14.52 -8.33
C LYS A 39 -6.60 -13.17 -7.68
N ILE A 40 -7.37 -12.77 -6.68
CA ILE A 40 -7.11 -11.56 -5.90
C ILE A 40 -6.26 -11.95 -4.69
N GLY A 41 -5.17 -11.23 -4.44
CA GLY A 41 -4.40 -11.35 -3.21
C GLY A 41 -4.90 -10.37 -2.16
N VAL A 42 -4.97 -10.79 -0.90
CA VAL A 42 -5.30 -9.92 0.24
C VAL A 42 -4.28 -10.11 1.36
N ASN A 43 -3.70 -8.99 1.80
CA ASN A 43 -2.89 -8.99 3.01
C ASN A 43 -3.81 -9.08 4.23
N ILE A 44 -3.56 -10.05 5.11
CA ILE A 44 -4.35 -10.25 6.34
C ILE A 44 -4.00 -9.21 7.42
N ARG A 45 -2.96 -8.41 7.24
CA ARG A 45 -2.69 -7.25 8.08
C ARG A 45 -3.73 -6.18 7.77
N GLN A 46 -4.68 -6.16 8.68
CA GLN A 46 -5.98 -5.53 8.68
C GLN A 46 -6.03 -4.04 8.28
N TYR A 47 -4.96 -3.29 8.53
CA TYR A 47 -4.92 -1.84 8.32
C TYR A 47 -4.76 -1.44 6.85
N TYR A 48 -4.32 -2.33 5.97
CA TYR A 48 -3.99 -1.94 4.59
C TYR A 48 -5.22 -1.48 3.78
N PHE A 49 -6.35 -2.17 3.86
CA PHE A 49 -7.58 -1.69 3.21
C PHE A 49 -8.00 -0.31 3.71
N TRP A 50 -7.76 -0.02 4.99
CA TRP A 50 -8.13 1.27 5.57
C TRP A 50 -7.17 2.34 5.08
N ASP A 51 -5.86 2.10 5.18
CA ASP A 51 -4.83 3.01 4.67
C ASP A 51 -5.07 3.37 3.20
N ALA A 52 -5.51 2.41 2.37
CA ALA A 52 -5.69 2.63 0.94
C ALA A 52 -7.01 3.34 0.58
N LEU A 53 -8.12 3.04 1.27
CA LEU A 53 -9.46 3.43 0.80
C LEU A 53 -10.10 4.56 1.61
N TYR A 54 -9.65 4.76 2.86
CA TYR A 54 -10.19 5.78 3.75
C TYR A 54 -10.20 7.22 3.18
N PRO A 55 -9.23 7.62 2.33
CA PRO A 55 -9.28 8.92 1.65
C PRO A 55 -10.53 9.23 0.84
N LYS A 56 -11.23 8.19 0.36
CA LYS A 56 -12.41 8.35 -0.49
C LYS A 56 -13.66 7.70 0.09
N TRP A 57 -13.51 6.68 0.93
CA TRP A 57 -14.62 5.86 1.43
C TRP A 57 -14.74 5.94 2.94
N SER A 58 -15.97 6.03 3.43
CA SER A 58 -16.25 5.88 4.86
C SER A 58 -15.96 4.46 5.32
N GLU A 59 -15.77 4.28 6.63
CA GLU A 59 -15.55 2.96 7.24
C GLU A 59 -16.62 1.93 6.83
N GLU A 60 -17.89 2.34 6.82
CA GLU A 60 -19.03 1.50 6.42
C GLU A 60 -18.97 1.13 4.93
N GLU A 61 -18.50 2.06 4.09
CA GLU A 61 -18.31 1.79 2.66
C GLU A 61 -17.21 0.77 2.43
N ILE A 62 -16.09 0.89 3.16
CA ILE A 62 -15.00 -0.06 3.00
C ILE A 62 -15.38 -1.45 3.57
N MET A 63 -16.02 -1.51 4.74
CA MET A 63 -16.52 -2.77 5.30
C MET A 63 -17.54 -3.44 4.38
N ARG A 64 -18.48 -2.66 3.84
CA ARG A 64 -19.44 -3.15 2.85
C ARG A 64 -18.73 -3.69 1.62
N TYR A 65 -17.76 -2.95 1.09
CA TYR A 65 -16.98 -3.38 -0.07
C TYR A 65 -16.22 -4.68 0.17
N ILE A 66 -15.54 -4.82 1.31
CA ILE A 66 -14.84 -6.06 1.66
C ILE A 66 -15.83 -7.23 1.70
N LYS A 67 -16.97 -7.05 2.40
CA LYS A 67 -17.98 -8.09 2.57
C LYS A 67 -18.66 -8.50 1.27
N THR A 68 -18.99 -7.55 0.39
CA THR A 68 -19.80 -7.82 -0.81
C THR A 68 -18.99 -8.00 -2.09
N VAL A 69 -17.76 -7.51 -2.14
CA VAL A 69 -16.89 -7.59 -3.33
C VAL A 69 -15.70 -8.50 -3.09
N ILE A 70 -14.93 -8.29 -2.03
CA ILE A 70 -13.64 -8.99 -1.85
C ILE A 70 -13.83 -10.41 -1.31
N VAL A 71 -14.58 -10.59 -0.24
CA VAL A 71 -14.80 -11.92 0.38
C VAL A 71 -15.40 -12.93 -0.62
N PRO A 72 -16.43 -12.58 -1.42
CA PRO A 72 -16.99 -13.51 -2.40
C PRO A 72 -15.98 -13.93 -3.47
N GLN A 73 -14.91 -13.16 -3.72
CA GLN A 73 -13.88 -13.54 -4.69
C GLN A 73 -12.95 -14.65 -4.19
N LYS A 74 -13.06 -15.09 -2.93
CA LYS A 74 -12.19 -16.12 -2.34
C LYS A 74 -10.70 -15.78 -2.55
N PRO A 75 -10.24 -14.63 -2.04
CA PRO A 75 -8.88 -14.17 -2.30
C PRO A 75 -7.85 -15.12 -1.69
N ARG A 76 -6.64 -15.09 -2.26
CA ARG A 76 -5.48 -15.71 -1.63
C ARG A 76 -4.96 -14.80 -0.53
N LEU A 77 -4.92 -15.33 0.67
CA LEU A 77 -4.51 -14.59 1.86
C LEU A 77 -2.99 -14.71 2.06
N TYR A 78 -2.35 -13.61 2.49
CA TYR A 78 -0.91 -13.59 2.79
C TYR A 78 -0.61 -12.60 3.93
N ASN A 79 0.54 -12.74 4.61
CA ASN A 79 0.84 -11.99 5.84
C ASN A 79 1.92 -10.90 5.64
N GLY A 80 2.88 -11.07 4.73
CA GLY A 80 3.88 -10.06 4.40
C GLY A 80 3.52 -9.24 3.16
N SER A 81 3.76 -7.92 3.17
CA SER A 81 3.62 -7.12 1.93
C SER A 81 4.53 -7.61 0.81
N GLY A 82 5.70 -8.16 1.16
CA GLY A 82 6.61 -8.81 0.20
C GLY A 82 5.98 -10.03 -0.47
N ASP A 83 5.30 -10.87 0.30
CA ASP A 83 4.63 -12.09 -0.18
C ASP A 83 3.63 -11.75 -1.28
N GLY A 84 2.78 -10.74 -1.07
CA GLY A 84 1.81 -10.29 -2.06
C GLY A 84 2.46 -9.83 -3.38
N TRP A 85 3.61 -9.16 -3.31
CA TRP A 85 4.38 -8.79 -4.50
C TRP A 85 4.99 -10.00 -5.21
N GLU A 86 5.56 -10.95 -4.46
CA GLU A 86 6.14 -12.15 -5.05
C GLU A 86 5.08 -13.00 -5.75
N MET A 87 3.90 -13.17 -5.13
CA MET A 87 2.75 -13.82 -5.74
C MET A 87 2.29 -13.11 -7.02
N LEU A 88 2.26 -11.77 -7.01
CA LEU A 88 1.86 -10.97 -8.18
C LEU A 88 2.88 -11.10 -9.32
N VAL A 89 4.18 -11.05 -9.02
CA VAL A 89 5.27 -11.22 -10.00
C VAL A 89 5.24 -12.62 -10.60
N ARG A 90 5.00 -13.65 -9.78
CA ARG A 90 4.86 -15.05 -10.24
C ARG A 90 3.55 -15.34 -10.97
N GLY A 91 2.55 -14.45 -10.87
CA GLY A 91 1.24 -14.62 -11.50
C GLY A 91 0.29 -15.52 -10.74
N GLU A 92 0.62 -15.86 -9.50
CA GLU A 92 -0.25 -16.62 -8.58
C GLU A 92 -1.51 -15.82 -8.20
N ILE A 93 -1.39 -14.50 -8.19
CA ILE A 93 -2.49 -13.54 -8.12
C ILE A 93 -2.40 -12.58 -9.32
N TRP A 94 -3.54 -12.10 -9.77
CA TRP A 94 -3.67 -11.19 -10.91
C TRP A 94 -3.89 -9.74 -10.46
N ALA A 95 -4.42 -9.56 -9.25
CA ALA A 95 -4.68 -8.25 -8.69
C ALA A 95 -4.42 -8.28 -7.18
N ASN A 96 -3.96 -7.16 -6.65
CA ASN A 96 -3.77 -6.94 -5.23
C ASN A 96 -4.42 -5.59 -4.88
N PRO A 97 -5.60 -5.57 -4.22
CA PRO A 97 -6.38 -4.37 -3.98
C PRO A 97 -5.65 -3.35 -3.10
N VAL A 98 -4.70 -3.80 -2.29
CA VAL A 98 -3.83 -2.92 -1.54
C VAL A 98 -2.40 -3.40 -1.60
N SER A 99 -1.56 -2.65 -2.30
CA SER A 99 -0.15 -2.97 -2.42
C SER A 99 0.73 -1.74 -2.30
N ASN A 100 1.89 -1.95 -1.67
CA ASN A 100 2.95 -0.98 -1.56
C ASN A 100 3.58 -0.68 -2.94
N THR A 101 3.21 0.41 -3.62
CA THR A 101 3.70 0.64 -4.99
C THR A 101 5.19 1.01 -5.04
N HIS A 102 5.74 1.64 -3.99
CA HIS A 102 7.17 1.94 -3.90
C HIS A 102 8.05 0.69 -4.06
N GLN A 103 7.56 -0.50 -3.67
CA GLN A 103 8.28 -1.77 -3.89
C GLN A 103 8.36 -2.13 -5.38
N TYR A 104 7.35 -1.80 -6.17
CA TYR A 104 7.40 -2.00 -7.62
C TYR A 104 8.56 -1.21 -8.23
N PHE A 105 8.58 0.09 -7.99
CA PHE A 105 9.53 1.03 -8.59
C PHE A 105 10.96 0.80 -8.11
N SER A 106 11.16 0.57 -6.81
CA SER A 106 12.51 0.41 -6.25
C SER A 106 13.08 -1.01 -6.37
N ARG A 107 12.24 -2.06 -6.28
CA ARG A 107 12.70 -3.45 -6.16
C ARG A 107 12.53 -4.27 -7.43
N TYR A 108 11.45 -4.07 -8.19
CA TYR A 108 11.05 -5.00 -9.26
C TYR A 108 11.24 -4.43 -10.66
N GLN A 109 10.93 -3.15 -10.87
CA GLN A 109 11.09 -2.50 -12.17
C GLN A 109 12.56 -2.48 -12.65
N PRO A 110 13.58 -2.18 -11.81
CA PRO A 110 14.99 -2.26 -12.22
C PRO A 110 15.43 -3.69 -12.57
N LYS A 111 14.70 -4.70 -12.09
CA LYS A 111 14.93 -6.12 -12.40
C LYS A 111 14.16 -6.60 -13.63
N GLY A 112 13.55 -5.69 -14.39
CA GLY A 112 12.89 -6.01 -15.66
C GLY A 112 11.43 -6.47 -15.55
N VAL A 113 10.79 -6.37 -14.39
CA VAL A 113 9.35 -6.62 -14.26
C VAL A 113 8.58 -5.48 -14.93
N LYS A 114 7.77 -5.78 -15.97
CA LYS A 114 7.08 -4.76 -16.80
C LYS A 114 5.56 -4.94 -16.93
N ASN A 115 5.02 -6.06 -16.47
CA ASN A 115 3.63 -6.45 -16.68
C ASN A 115 2.70 -6.13 -15.50
N ILE A 116 3.14 -5.28 -14.58
CA ILE A 116 2.35 -4.84 -13.43
C ILE A 116 1.99 -3.36 -13.65
N ALA A 117 0.71 -3.06 -13.56
CA ALA A 117 0.18 -1.70 -13.59
C ALA A 117 -0.49 -1.35 -12.27
N VAL A 118 -0.54 -0.05 -12.00
CA VAL A 118 -1.29 0.53 -10.90
C VAL A 118 -2.63 1.04 -11.44
N ALA A 119 -3.71 0.80 -10.71
CA ALA A 119 -5.05 1.24 -11.10
C ALA A 119 -5.19 2.77 -10.98
N PRO A 120 -5.97 3.42 -11.87
CA PRO A 120 -6.07 4.87 -11.94
C PRO A 120 -7.15 5.49 -11.03
N ASP A 121 -8.05 4.68 -10.47
CA ASP A 121 -9.29 5.15 -9.80
C ASP A 121 -9.06 5.62 -8.36
N LEU A 122 -8.01 5.15 -7.70
CA LEU A 122 -7.54 5.68 -6.43
C LEU A 122 -6.06 6.01 -6.54
N ALA A 123 -5.74 7.31 -6.46
CA ALA A 123 -4.37 7.76 -6.30
C ALA A 123 -3.82 7.21 -4.98
N GLY A 124 -2.58 6.74 -5.01
CA GLY A 124 -2.03 6.02 -3.88
C GLY A 124 -1.96 6.89 -2.63
N VAL A 125 -2.30 6.30 -1.49
CA VAL A 125 -2.22 6.94 -0.19
C VAL A 125 -0.80 6.81 0.31
N GLU A 126 -0.15 7.93 0.64
CA GLU A 126 1.12 7.91 1.35
C GLU A 126 0.88 7.97 2.84
N SER A 127 1.58 7.11 3.57
CA SER A 127 1.54 7.05 5.02
C SER A 127 2.88 7.57 5.51
N GLY A 128 2.87 8.76 6.10
CA GLY A 128 4.06 9.30 6.78
C GLY A 128 4.58 8.28 7.79
N LYS A 129 5.84 7.88 7.66
CA LYS A 129 6.50 6.98 8.61
C LYS A 129 7.35 7.82 9.56
N PRO A 130 6.86 8.12 10.77
CA PRO A 130 7.65 8.91 11.72
C PRO A 130 8.89 8.12 12.13
N ILE A 131 9.97 8.85 12.39
CA ILE A 131 11.16 8.34 13.04
C ILE A 131 11.39 9.13 14.32
N ALA A 132 11.71 8.43 15.41
CA ALA A 132 11.84 9.04 16.73
C ALA A 132 13.07 8.52 17.48
N LEU A 133 13.61 9.36 18.36
CA LEU A 133 14.62 9.00 19.34
C LEU A 133 13.94 8.53 20.63
N LEU A 134 14.25 7.31 21.09
CA LEU A 134 13.81 6.85 22.40
C LEU A 134 14.58 7.57 23.52
N LYS A 135 13.87 7.94 24.60
CA LYS A 135 14.42 8.70 25.73
C LYS A 135 15.67 8.05 26.33
N ASP A 136 15.64 6.74 26.48
CA ASP A 136 16.69 5.95 27.13
C ASP A 136 17.52 5.12 26.13
N ALA A 137 17.65 5.61 24.88
CA ALA A 137 18.46 4.93 23.86
C ALA A 137 19.91 4.74 24.36
N PRO A 138 20.52 3.55 24.23
CA PRO A 138 21.86 3.27 24.76
C PRO A 138 22.97 4.09 24.05
N HIS A 139 22.67 4.65 22.88
CA HIS A 139 23.58 5.46 22.08
C HIS A 139 22.91 6.76 21.60
N PRO A 140 22.58 7.71 22.50
CA PRO A 140 21.73 8.86 22.15
C PRO A 140 22.38 9.79 21.13
N ASN A 141 23.70 9.95 21.17
CA ASN A 141 24.43 10.78 20.21
C ASN A 141 24.49 10.15 18.81
N ALA A 142 24.68 8.82 18.72
CA ALA A 142 24.64 8.12 17.45
C ALA A 142 23.23 8.17 16.82
N SER A 143 22.19 8.01 17.64
CA SER A 143 20.81 8.13 17.18
C SER A 143 20.47 9.55 16.70
N LYS A 144 20.97 10.60 17.38
CA LYS A 144 20.85 11.99 16.89
C LYS A 144 21.55 12.17 15.54
N LEU A 145 22.78 11.66 15.40
CA LEU A 145 23.51 11.72 14.13
C LEU A 145 22.74 11.01 13.01
N PHE A 146 22.17 9.84 13.30
CA PHE A 146 21.34 9.11 12.35
C PHE A 146 20.09 9.89 11.95
N LEU A 147 19.40 10.52 12.91
CA LEU A 147 18.24 11.38 12.64
C LEU A 147 18.63 12.56 11.74
N HIS A 148 19.74 13.23 12.02
CA HIS A 148 20.26 14.31 11.18
C HIS A 148 20.59 13.82 9.76
N TRP A 149 21.23 12.66 9.63
CA TRP A 149 21.57 12.10 8.33
C TRP A 149 20.33 11.69 7.54
N ILE A 150 19.41 10.92 8.14
CA ILE A 150 18.27 10.37 7.41
C ILE A 150 17.26 11.44 6.99
N THR A 151 17.21 12.59 7.66
CA THR A 151 16.38 13.73 7.26
C THR A 151 17.11 14.73 6.35
N SER A 152 18.41 14.57 6.11
CA SER A 152 19.16 15.36 5.13
C SER A 152 18.86 14.94 3.69
N ASP A 153 19.19 15.78 2.71
CA ASP A 153 19.03 15.50 1.27
C ASP A 153 19.68 14.17 0.87
N ASN A 154 20.91 13.91 1.33
CA ASN A 154 21.63 12.66 1.05
C ASN A 154 20.92 11.43 1.65
N GLY A 155 20.35 11.57 2.85
CA GLY A 155 19.61 10.50 3.50
C GLY A 155 18.28 10.20 2.79
N GLN A 156 17.56 11.25 2.37
CA GLN A 156 16.32 11.14 1.61
C GLN A 156 16.56 10.57 0.21
N GLU A 157 17.65 10.95 -0.46
CA GLU A 157 18.04 10.36 -1.75
C GLU A 157 18.39 8.87 -1.59
N ALA A 158 19.18 8.50 -0.58
CA ALA A 158 19.47 7.10 -0.29
C ALA A 158 18.20 6.29 0.01
N LEU A 159 17.25 6.87 0.76
CA LEU A 159 15.96 6.25 1.02
C LEU A 159 15.14 6.08 -0.27
N HIS A 160 15.18 7.05 -1.17
CA HIS A 160 14.47 6.97 -2.44
C HIS A 160 15.05 5.87 -3.33
N GLN A 161 16.38 5.88 -3.53
CA GLN A 161 17.05 4.90 -4.39
C GLN A 161 16.82 3.45 -3.94
N HIS A 162 16.85 3.20 -2.63
CA HIS A 162 16.76 1.84 -2.11
C HIS A 162 15.34 1.40 -1.71
N ARG A 163 14.45 2.34 -1.41
CA ARG A 163 13.12 2.04 -0.86
C ARG A 163 11.97 2.72 -1.59
N GLY A 164 12.26 3.58 -2.56
CA GLY A 164 11.26 4.36 -3.29
C GLY A 164 10.51 5.36 -2.41
N ARG A 165 11.12 5.80 -1.30
CA ARG A 165 10.52 6.71 -0.32
C ARG A 165 11.38 7.95 -0.13
N ALA A 166 10.75 9.10 0.01
CA ALA A 166 11.40 10.33 0.44
C ALA A 166 10.36 11.24 1.12
N ASN A 167 10.81 12.36 1.69
CA ASN A 167 9.96 13.33 2.36
C ASN A 167 8.98 13.96 1.36
N PRO A 168 7.66 13.73 1.49
CA PRO A 168 6.67 14.26 0.56
C PRO A 168 6.46 15.77 0.68
N TYR A 169 6.96 16.41 1.75
CA TYR A 169 6.88 17.85 1.96
C TYR A 169 8.06 18.63 1.37
N ASP A 170 9.11 17.93 0.96
CA ASP A 170 10.32 18.55 0.43
C ASP A 170 10.33 18.47 -1.10
N GLU A 171 10.02 19.60 -1.74
CA GLU A 171 9.98 19.73 -3.19
C GLU A 171 11.35 19.62 -3.88
N THR A 172 12.44 19.58 -3.12
CA THR A 172 13.78 19.38 -3.70
C THR A 172 14.02 17.92 -4.10
N ASN A 173 13.26 16.98 -3.53
CA ASN A 173 13.30 15.57 -3.92
C ASN A 173 12.14 15.17 -4.87
N ILE A 174 12.29 14.00 -5.52
CA ILE A 174 11.35 13.52 -6.54
C ILE A 174 9.95 13.25 -6.00
N VAL A 175 9.82 12.77 -4.75
CA VAL A 175 8.53 12.47 -4.14
C VAL A 175 7.79 13.77 -3.83
N GLY A 176 8.44 14.75 -3.20
CA GLY A 176 7.79 16.04 -2.92
C GLY A 176 7.36 16.80 -4.17
N ARG A 177 8.18 16.77 -5.25
CA ARG A 177 7.74 17.32 -6.55
C ARG A 177 6.50 16.62 -7.08
N TRP A 178 6.45 15.29 -7.00
CA TRP A 178 5.31 14.52 -7.44
C TRP A 178 4.04 14.89 -6.67
N PHE A 179 4.15 15.02 -5.34
CA PHE A 179 3.05 15.44 -4.47
C PHE A 179 2.46 16.78 -4.91
N LYS A 180 3.31 17.78 -5.11
CA LYS A 180 2.90 19.10 -5.57
C LYS A 180 2.24 19.08 -6.94
N GLN A 181 2.86 18.40 -7.90
CA GLN A 181 2.37 18.34 -9.29
C GLN A 181 0.99 17.70 -9.39
N HIS A 182 0.69 16.73 -8.53
CA HIS A 182 -0.55 15.95 -8.59
C HIS A 182 -1.58 16.37 -7.52
N GLY A 183 -1.27 17.38 -6.71
CA GLY A 183 -2.11 17.77 -5.57
C GLY A 183 -2.36 16.60 -4.61
N ALA A 184 -1.38 15.70 -4.47
CA ALA A 184 -1.50 14.53 -3.61
C ALA A 184 -1.58 14.97 -2.14
N LYS A 185 -2.40 14.28 -1.37
CA LYS A 185 -2.61 14.58 0.05
C LYS A 185 -1.91 13.54 0.90
N LEU A 186 -1.16 13.99 1.90
CA LEU A 186 -0.76 13.10 2.98
C LEU A 186 -1.98 12.92 3.89
N TYR A 187 -2.30 11.66 4.17
CA TYR A 187 -3.20 11.35 5.26
C TYR A 187 -2.30 11.03 6.45
N GLU A 188 -2.33 11.91 7.45
CA GLU A 188 -1.70 11.59 8.73
C GLU A 188 -2.37 10.33 9.27
N TYR A 189 -1.54 9.46 9.86
CA TYR A 189 -1.99 8.19 10.42
C TYR A 189 -3.21 8.46 11.30
N PRO A 190 -4.21 7.57 11.27
CA PRO A 190 -5.40 7.74 12.09
C PRO A 190 -5.04 8.17 13.51
N ASP A 191 -5.74 9.19 14.02
CA ASP A 191 -5.76 9.50 15.46
C ASP A 191 -6.02 8.21 16.27
N GLU A 192 -5.67 8.20 17.56
CA GLU A 192 -5.74 6.99 18.40
C GLU A 192 -7.11 6.27 18.30
N GLU A 193 -8.19 7.02 18.14
CA GLU A 193 -9.55 6.50 17.98
C GLU A 193 -9.71 5.69 16.69
N ARG A 194 -9.22 6.20 15.57
CA ARG A 194 -9.27 5.49 14.28
C ARG A 194 -8.30 4.32 14.23
N GLU A 195 -7.16 4.37 14.92
CA GLU A 195 -6.27 3.20 15.01
C GLU A 195 -6.93 2.06 15.81
N ALA A 196 -7.65 2.41 16.89
CA ALA A 196 -8.46 1.46 17.64
C ALA A 196 -9.56 0.83 16.77
N LYS A 197 -10.30 1.63 16.00
CA LYS A 197 -11.32 1.14 15.05
C LYS A 197 -10.71 0.30 13.93
N ALA A 198 -9.55 0.67 13.40
CA ALA A 198 -8.83 -0.11 12.39
C ALA A 198 -8.46 -1.51 12.92
N ARG A 199 -8.02 -1.59 14.17
CA ARG A 199 -7.75 -2.87 14.84
C ARG A 199 -9.03 -3.69 15.05
N GLU A 200 -10.11 -3.07 15.51
CA GLU A 200 -11.40 -3.75 15.71
C GLU A 200 -11.97 -4.28 14.40
N ASN A 201 -12.11 -3.42 13.39
CA ASN A 201 -12.58 -3.79 12.06
C ASN A 201 -11.67 -4.82 11.41
N GLY A 202 -10.38 -4.73 11.70
CA GLY A 202 -9.45 -5.74 11.29
C GLY A 202 -9.80 -7.14 11.77
N VAL A 203 -10.15 -7.28 13.04
CA VAL A 203 -10.59 -8.56 13.61
C VAL A 203 -11.82 -9.07 12.86
N GLN A 204 -12.78 -8.18 12.59
CA GLN A 204 -13.97 -8.53 11.80
C GLN A 204 -13.61 -8.98 10.37
N ILE A 205 -12.67 -8.30 9.72
CA ILE A 205 -12.19 -8.66 8.38
C ILE A 205 -11.53 -10.05 8.38
N LEU A 206 -10.72 -10.38 9.38
CA LEU A 206 -10.15 -11.72 9.51
C LEU A 206 -11.22 -12.79 9.67
N GLN A 207 -12.24 -12.53 10.48
CA GLN A 207 -13.38 -13.43 10.64
C GLN A 207 -14.14 -13.64 9.32
N LEU A 208 -14.35 -12.57 8.54
CA LEU A 208 -14.95 -12.67 7.20
C LEU A 208 -14.13 -13.55 6.25
N PHE A 209 -12.82 -13.60 6.42
CA PHE A 209 -11.92 -14.47 5.67
C PHE A 209 -11.72 -15.87 6.29
N GLY A 210 -12.35 -16.16 7.43
CA GLY A 210 -12.18 -17.42 8.15
C GLY A 210 -10.78 -17.62 8.75
N VAL A 211 -10.04 -16.53 8.95
CA VAL A 211 -8.72 -16.57 9.59
C VAL A 211 -8.90 -16.57 11.11
N PRO A 212 -8.35 -17.54 11.85
CA PRO A 212 -8.38 -17.53 13.31
C PRO A 212 -7.77 -16.23 13.86
N VAL A 213 -8.48 -15.60 14.78
CA VAL A 213 -7.99 -14.39 15.47
C VAL A 213 -7.21 -14.87 16.70
N PRO A 214 -5.95 -14.49 16.89
CA PRO A 214 -5.21 -14.83 18.10
C PRO A 214 -5.93 -14.28 19.33
N GLU A 215 -6.17 -15.13 20.34
CA GLU A 215 -6.54 -14.66 21.66
C GLU A 215 -5.39 -13.79 22.21
N ARG A 216 -5.72 -12.60 22.71
CA ARG A 216 -4.75 -11.65 23.26
C ARG A 216 -4.21 -12.12 24.60
#